data_AF-W2VBM8-F1
#
_entry.id   AF-W2VBM8-F1
#
_cell.length_a   1.000
_cell.length_b   1.000
_cell.length_c   1.000
_cell.angle_alpha   90.00
_cell.angle_beta   90.00
_cell.angle_gamma   90.00
#
_symmetry.space_group_name_H-M   'P 1'
#
loop_
_entity.id
_entity.type
_entity.pdbx_description
1 polymer ?
#
loop_
_entity_poly.entity_id
_entity_poly.type
_entity_poly.pdbx_seq_one_letter_code
_entity_poly.pdbx_strand_id
1 'polypeptide(L)'
;MIYEGRILNKGCIEKRFIAYKFVDILRELGYIKYIVLEKETTDLIYIKKGNDKFFLNKNDTSSLLNVYAYKECKEFPTKKAESAGLETFFRFTDILGRELVILEILHKYMEKYSDSIFYIDNGLYFTKQDVDRIYNLKEPDAEWIYKNPDKYKKKSK
;
A
#
# COMPACT_ATOMS: atom_id res chain seq x y z
N MET A 1 -17.29 -1.59 8.78
CA MET A 1 -16.86 -0.81 7.60
C MET A 1 -15.49 -1.33 7.23
N ILE A 2 -15.31 -1.85 6.01
CA ILE A 2 -14.02 -2.37 5.54
C ILE A 2 -13.25 -1.16 4.99
N TYR A 3 -12.13 -0.80 5.61
CA TYR A 3 -11.23 0.21 5.08
C TYR A 3 -10.20 -0.49 4.19
N GLU A 4 -10.18 -0.13 2.91
CA GLU A 4 -9.14 -0.54 1.98
C GLU A 4 -8.30 0.67 1.56
N GLY A 5 -7.02 0.40 1.29
CA GLY A 5 -6.08 1.38 0.75
C GLY A 5 -5.60 0.94 -0.63
N ARG A 6 -5.33 1.87 -1.53
CA ARG A 6 -4.87 1.60 -2.89
C ARG A 6 -3.66 2.44 -3.24
N ILE A 7 -2.62 1.81 -3.75
CA ILE A 7 -1.54 2.54 -4.43
C ILE A 7 -1.96 2.71 -5.89
N LEU A 8 -2.06 3.97 -6.29
CA LEU A 8 -2.41 4.40 -7.62
C LEU A 8 -1.16 4.88 -8.36
N ASN A 9 -1.07 4.52 -9.63
CA ASN A 9 0.02 4.90 -10.53
C ASN A 9 -0.54 5.23 -11.92
N LYS A 10 0.25 5.94 -12.72
CA LYS A 10 -0.11 6.15 -14.14
C LYS A 10 -0.19 4.81 -14.87
N GLY A 11 -1.25 4.60 -15.65
CA GLY A 11 -1.54 3.35 -16.36
C GLY A 11 -0.52 2.91 -17.42
N CYS A 12 0.48 3.74 -17.75
CA CYS A 12 1.55 3.40 -18.69
C CYS A 12 2.69 2.55 -18.09
N ILE A 13 2.69 2.32 -16.78
CA ILE A 13 3.74 1.54 -16.10
C ILE A 13 3.48 0.04 -16.29
N GLU A 14 4.52 -0.72 -16.68
CA GLU A 14 4.44 -2.17 -16.85
C GLU A 14 4.15 -2.91 -15.54
N LYS A 15 3.03 -3.66 -15.55
CA LYS A 15 2.48 -4.38 -14.40
C LYS A 15 2.81 -5.89 -14.36
N ARG A 16 3.38 -6.48 -15.42
CA ARG A 16 3.60 -7.95 -15.54
C ARG A 16 4.31 -8.58 -14.33
N PHE A 17 5.26 -7.87 -13.73
CA PHE A 17 6.03 -8.32 -12.54
C PHE A 17 5.79 -7.45 -11.30
N ILE A 18 4.63 -6.81 -11.21
CA ILE A 18 4.38 -5.80 -10.17
C ILE A 18 4.38 -6.38 -8.75
N ALA A 19 3.89 -7.62 -8.58
CA ALA A 19 3.96 -8.33 -7.31
C ALA A 19 5.41 -8.55 -6.85
N TYR A 20 6.30 -8.92 -7.78
CA TYR A 20 7.72 -9.12 -7.49
C TYR A 20 8.43 -7.80 -7.12
N LYS A 21 8.11 -6.71 -7.81
CA LYS A 21 8.62 -5.37 -7.45
C LYS A 21 8.21 -4.97 -6.02
N PHE A 22 6.99 -5.30 -5.62
CA PHE A 22 6.51 -5.07 -4.25
C PHE A 22 7.22 -5.96 -3.23
N VAL A 23 7.40 -7.23 -3.56
CA VAL A 23 8.16 -8.18 -2.74
C VAL A 23 9.59 -7.71 -2.47
N ASP A 24 10.27 -7.12 -3.46
CA ASP A 24 11.62 -6.59 -3.25
C ASP A 24 11.62 -5.42 -2.26
N ILE A 25 10.61 -4.56 -2.28
CA ILE A 25 10.43 -3.49 -1.28
C ILE A 25 10.21 -4.09 0.12
N LEU A 26 9.38 -5.13 0.23
CA LEU A 26 9.17 -5.84 1.50
C LEU A 26 10.47 -6.41 2.05
N ARG A 27 11.29 -7.04 1.20
CA ARG A 27 12.60 -7.58 1.58
C ARG A 27 13.57 -6.51 2.05
N GLU A 28 13.62 -5.37 1.37
CA GLU A 28 14.46 -4.21 1.77
C GLU A 28 14.08 -3.65 3.14
N LEU A 29 12.79 -3.74 3.50
CA LEU A 29 12.28 -3.39 4.83
C LEU A 29 12.45 -4.50 5.87
N GLY A 30 12.99 -5.67 5.49
CA GLY A 30 13.18 -6.82 6.38
C GLY A 30 11.96 -7.74 6.52
N TYR A 31 10.88 -7.51 5.77
CA TYR A 31 9.73 -8.42 5.71
C TYR A 31 10.05 -9.63 4.82
N ILE A 32 10.56 -10.69 5.44
CA ILE A 32 10.96 -11.94 4.75
C ILE A 32 9.86 -13.01 4.75
N LYS A 33 8.78 -12.82 5.51
CA LYS A 33 7.69 -13.79 5.65
C LYS A 33 6.47 -13.37 4.84
N TYR A 34 6.44 -13.80 3.59
CA TYR A 34 5.29 -13.57 2.73
C TYR A 34 5.02 -14.76 1.81
N ILE A 35 3.77 -14.89 1.37
CA ILE A 35 3.33 -15.86 0.35
C ILE A 35 2.75 -15.07 -0.81
N VAL A 36 3.26 -15.31 -2.01
CA VAL A 36 2.65 -14.81 -3.25
C VAL A 36 1.84 -15.94 -3.87
N LEU A 37 0.54 -15.72 -4.00
CA LEU A 37 -0.34 -16.58 -4.80
C LEU A 37 -0.53 -15.92 -6.16
N GLU A 38 0.11 -16.51 -7.16
CA GLU A 38 -0.04 -16.04 -8.53
C GLU A 38 -1.43 -16.36 -9.08
N LYS A 39 -2.02 -15.39 -9.76
CA LYS A 39 -3.29 -15.55 -10.50
C LYS A 39 -3.11 -14.96 -11.90
N GLU A 40 -4.07 -15.20 -12.78
CA GLU A 40 -4.01 -14.66 -14.14
C GLU A 40 -3.94 -13.12 -14.14
N THR A 41 -4.88 -12.47 -13.44
CA THR A 41 -5.05 -11.01 -13.53
C THR A 41 -4.55 -10.24 -12.32
N THR A 42 -4.61 -10.82 -11.12
CA THR A 42 -4.30 -10.15 -9.85
C THR A 42 -3.66 -11.11 -8.86
N ASP A 43 -2.36 -10.94 -8.60
CA ASP A 43 -1.65 -11.75 -7.61
C ASP A 43 -2.05 -11.33 -6.19
N LEU A 44 -1.97 -12.27 -5.25
CA LEU A 44 -2.26 -12.00 -3.85
C LEU A 44 -1.03 -12.23 -2.99
N ILE A 45 -0.62 -11.20 -2.27
CA ILE A 45 0.54 -11.19 -1.39
C ILE A 45 0.06 -11.17 0.05
N TYR A 46 0.33 -12.25 0.78
CA TYR A 46 0.10 -12.36 2.21
C TYR A 46 1.39 -12.05 2.94
N ILE A 47 1.42 -11.02 3.77
CA ILE A 47 2.55 -10.68 4.64
C ILE A 47 2.22 -11.20 6.03
N LYS A 48 3.13 -11.93 6.68
CA LYS A 48 2.94 -12.48 8.04
C LYS A 48 3.76 -11.73 9.09
N LYS A 49 3.26 -11.69 10.33
CA LYS A 49 3.94 -11.07 11.48
C LYS A 49 4.93 -12.05 12.11
N GLY A 50 6.23 -11.71 12.17
CA GLY A 50 7.17 -12.25 13.17
C GLY A 50 7.45 -13.76 13.23
N ASN A 51 8.26 -14.18 14.21
CA ASN A 51 9.28 -15.24 14.17
C ASN A 51 8.85 -16.72 14.25
N ASP A 52 7.63 -17.09 13.85
CA ASP A 52 7.20 -18.49 13.95
C ASP A 52 7.96 -19.43 13.00
N LYS A 53 8.58 -20.48 13.59
CA LYS A 53 9.25 -21.62 12.93
C LYS A 53 8.29 -22.48 12.09
N PHE A 54 6.98 -22.23 12.16
CA PHE A 54 5.94 -23.01 11.48
C PHE A 54 5.49 -22.30 10.19
N PHE A 55 6.37 -22.29 9.19
CA PHE A 55 6.17 -21.63 7.90
C PHE A 55 5.13 -22.29 6.96
N LEU A 56 4.48 -23.40 7.35
CA LEU A 56 3.73 -24.24 6.41
C LEU A 56 2.31 -24.60 6.88
N ASN A 57 1.58 -23.67 7.51
CA ASN A 57 0.13 -23.79 7.57
C ASN A 57 -0.51 -22.84 6.54
N LYS A 58 -0.91 -23.39 5.38
CA LYS A 58 -1.68 -22.67 4.35
C LYS A 58 -3.08 -22.25 4.84
N ASN A 59 -3.55 -22.82 5.96
CA ASN A 59 -4.84 -22.51 6.56
C ASN A 59 -4.75 -21.43 7.65
N ASP A 60 -3.55 -20.98 8.00
CA ASP A 60 -3.36 -19.87 8.93
C ASP A 60 -3.47 -18.54 8.17
N THR A 61 -4.67 -17.96 8.23
CA THR A 61 -5.05 -16.69 7.61
C THR A 61 -4.75 -15.47 8.47
N SER A 62 -4.01 -15.61 9.59
CA SER A 62 -3.60 -14.49 10.43
C SER A 62 -2.47 -13.66 9.76
N SER A 63 -2.78 -13.06 8.61
CA SER A 63 -1.82 -12.20 7.91
C SER A 63 -1.67 -10.86 8.64
N LEU A 64 -0.44 -10.36 8.67
CA LEU A 64 -0.13 -8.98 9.04
C LEU A 64 -0.71 -7.99 8.03
N LEU A 65 -0.72 -8.35 6.75
CA LEU A 65 -1.24 -7.52 5.65
C LEU A 65 -1.58 -8.39 4.44
N ASN A 66 -2.69 -8.07 3.77
CA ASN A 66 -3.10 -8.69 2.51
C ASN A 66 -3.02 -7.64 1.41
N VAL A 67 -2.31 -7.92 0.33
CA VAL A 67 -2.12 -6.99 -0.78
C VAL A 67 -2.44 -7.70 -2.10
N TYR A 68 -3.44 -7.18 -2.81
CA TYR A 68 -3.74 -7.59 -4.18
C TYR A 68 -2.89 -6.76 -5.14
N ALA A 69 -2.11 -7.42 -5.98
CA ALA A 69 -1.23 -6.79 -6.97
C ALA A 69 -1.81 -6.99 -8.38
N TYR A 70 -2.24 -5.89 -9.00
CA TYR A 70 -2.99 -5.90 -10.26
C TYR A 70 -2.02 -5.96 -11.45
N LYS A 71 -2.05 -7.06 -12.22
CA LYS A 71 -1.18 -7.28 -13.38
C LYS A 71 -1.81 -6.79 -14.68
N GLU A 72 -2.94 -7.37 -15.05
CA GLU A 72 -3.61 -7.10 -16.32
C GLU A 72 -4.92 -6.33 -16.12
N CYS A 73 -5.45 -6.38 -14.90
CA CYS A 73 -6.68 -5.68 -14.55
C CYS A 73 -6.43 -4.16 -14.45
N LYS A 74 -7.22 -3.40 -15.22
CA LYS A 74 -7.37 -1.96 -15.05
C LYS A 74 -8.52 -1.70 -14.09
N GLU A 75 -8.19 -1.25 -12.89
CA GLU A 75 -9.15 -0.87 -11.87
C GLU A 75 -8.90 0.60 -11.51
N PHE A 76 -9.99 1.36 -11.41
CA PHE A 76 -9.98 2.76 -11.01
C PHE A 76 -10.91 2.92 -9.81
N PRO A 77 -10.41 3.40 -8.66
CA PRO A 77 -11.24 3.48 -7.47
C PRO A 77 -12.32 4.54 -7.56
N THR A 78 -12.11 5.58 -8.39
CA THR A 78 -13.04 6.69 -8.57
C THR A 78 -12.97 7.25 -9.99
N LYS A 79 -14.04 7.92 -10.44
CA LYS A 79 -14.04 8.68 -11.71
C LYS A 79 -12.95 9.75 -11.77
N LYS A 80 -12.58 10.32 -10.61
CA LYS A 80 -11.49 11.30 -10.50
C LYS A 80 -10.13 10.65 -10.81
N ALA A 81 -9.89 9.45 -10.28
CA ALA A 81 -8.68 8.69 -10.57
C ALA A 81 -8.62 8.27 -12.05
N GLU A 82 -9.74 7.79 -12.59
CA GLU A 82 -9.87 7.45 -14.02
C GLU A 82 -9.57 8.64 -14.94
N SER A 83 -10.18 9.80 -14.67
CA SER A 83 -9.94 11.02 -15.46
C SER A 83 -8.49 11.51 -15.39
N ALA A 84 -7.78 11.18 -14.30
CA ALA A 84 -6.36 11.48 -14.12
C ALA A 84 -5.42 10.38 -14.66
N GLY A 85 -5.95 9.28 -15.21
CA GLY A 85 -5.17 8.14 -15.68
C GLY A 85 -4.47 7.35 -14.55
N LEU A 86 -4.98 7.46 -13.32
CA LEU A 86 -4.44 6.82 -12.13
C LEU A 86 -5.11 5.47 -11.87
N GLU A 87 -4.44 4.41 -12.29
CA GLU A 87 -4.89 3.03 -12.11
C GLU A 87 -4.43 2.46 -10.77
N THR A 88 -5.22 1.56 -10.19
CA THR A 88 -4.79 0.75 -9.05
C THR A 88 -3.72 -0.25 -9.47
N PHE A 89 -2.64 -0.25 -8.70
CA PHE A 89 -1.55 -1.23 -8.82
C PHE A 89 -1.57 -2.20 -7.65
N PHE A 90 -1.83 -1.68 -6.45
CA PHE A 90 -1.93 -2.47 -5.24
C PHE A 90 -3.18 -2.09 -4.46
N ARG A 91 -3.89 -3.09 -3.93
CA ARG A 91 -5.00 -2.91 -2.99
C ARG A 91 -4.71 -3.64 -1.69
N PHE A 92 -4.63 -2.87 -0.62
CA PHE A 92 -4.45 -3.31 0.76
C PHE A 92 -5.82 -3.53 1.39
N THR A 93 -6.07 -4.75 1.88
CA THR A 93 -7.31 -5.03 2.64
C THR A 93 -7.04 -5.04 4.13
N ASP A 94 -8.10 -4.82 4.91
CA ASP A 94 -8.09 -4.88 6.36
C ASP A 94 -7.08 -3.93 7.00
N ILE A 95 -7.00 -2.67 6.52
CA ILE A 95 -5.94 -1.73 6.91
C ILE A 95 -6.04 -1.21 8.36
N LEU A 96 -7.19 -1.45 9.02
CA LEU A 96 -7.43 -1.06 10.42
C LEU A 96 -6.39 -1.70 11.34
N GLY A 97 -5.74 -0.89 12.17
CA GLY A 97 -4.69 -1.36 13.10
C GLY A 97 -3.36 -1.72 12.43
N ARG A 98 -3.20 -1.39 11.13
CA ARG A 98 -1.99 -1.65 10.32
C ARG A 98 -1.40 -0.36 9.75
N GLU A 99 -1.85 0.78 10.24
CA GLU A 99 -1.59 2.12 9.69
C GLU A 99 -0.10 2.43 9.61
N LEU A 100 0.68 2.11 10.65
CA LEU A 100 2.12 2.39 10.69
C LEU A 100 2.92 1.46 9.77
N VAL A 101 2.52 0.18 9.65
CA VAL A 101 3.15 -0.77 8.73
C VAL A 101 2.90 -0.33 7.28
N ILE A 102 1.68 0.10 6.98
CA ILE A 102 1.33 0.64 5.67
C ILE A 102 2.12 1.93 5.40
N LEU A 103 2.26 2.82 6.39
CA LEU A 103 3.05 4.05 6.26
C LEU A 103 4.51 3.78 5.89
N GLU A 104 5.16 2.81 6.56
CA GLU A 104 6.54 2.40 6.26
C GLU A 104 6.69 1.84 4.85
N ILE A 105 5.78 0.94 4.44
CA ILE A 105 5.75 0.37 3.09
C ILE A 105 5.56 1.48 2.04
N LEU A 106 4.63 2.40 2.28
CA LEU A 106 4.35 3.51 1.36
C LEU A 106 5.53 4.45 1.24
N HIS A 107 6.17 4.81 2.35
CA HIS A 107 7.36 5.66 2.34
C HIS A 107 8.44 5.03 1.46
N LYS A 108 8.74 3.74 1.66
CA LYS A 108 9.74 3.03 0.84
C LYS A 108 9.33 2.86 -0.62
N TYR A 109 8.07 2.56 -0.87
CA TYR A 109 7.55 2.42 -2.23
C TYR A 109 7.63 3.73 -3.01
N MET A 110 7.23 4.84 -2.38
CA MET A 110 7.22 6.16 -3.01
C MET A 110 8.60 6.80 -3.13
N GLU A 111 9.63 6.32 -2.41
CA GLU A 111 11.03 6.62 -2.73
C GLU A 111 11.40 6.15 -4.15
N LYS A 112 10.89 4.98 -4.57
CA LYS A 112 11.15 4.41 -5.90
C LYS A 112 10.16 4.92 -6.96
N TYR A 113 8.92 5.19 -6.56
CA TYR A 113 7.84 5.60 -7.44
C TYR A 113 7.20 6.90 -6.92
N SER A 114 7.89 8.03 -7.15
CA SER A 114 7.52 9.32 -6.55
C SER A 114 6.17 9.88 -7.00
N ASP A 115 5.72 9.49 -8.20
CA ASP A 115 4.47 9.94 -8.80
C ASP A 115 3.25 9.13 -8.30
N SER A 116 3.48 8.11 -7.47
CA SER A 116 2.42 7.29 -6.90
C SER A 116 1.58 8.08 -5.90
N ILE A 117 0.29 7.73 -5.84
CA ILE A 117 -0.66 8.31 -4.89
C ILE A 117 -1.29 7.17 -4.10
N PHE A 118 -1.37 7.32 -2.79
CA PHE A 118 -2.12 6.39 -1.95
C PHE A 118 -3.54 6.92 -1.73
N TYR A 119 -4.54 6.12 -2.04
CA TYR A 119 -5.95 6.43 -1.91
C TYR A 119 -6.59 5.53 -0.85
N ILE A 120 -7.44 6.11 0.01
CA ILE A 120 -8.27 5.35 0.95
C ILE A 120 -9.73 5.50 0.52
N ASP A 121 -10.53 4.44 0.69
CA ASP A 121 -11.95 4.41 0.30
C ASP A 121 -12.84 5.44 1.04
N ASN A 122 -12.29 6.12 2.05
CA ASN A 122 -12.90 7.29 2.68
C ASN A 122 -12.78 8.58 1.83
N GLY A 123 -12.16 8.53 0.64
CA GLY A 123 -12.00 9.66 -0.27
C GLY A 123 -10.70 10.43 -0.13
N LEU A 124 -9.81 10.05 0.80
CA LEU A 124 -8.53 10.72 1.01
C LEU A 124 -7.45 10.24 0.04
N TYR A 125 -6.62 11.19 -0.40
CA TYR A 125 -5.47 10.97 -1.29
C TYR A 125 -4.21 11.47 -0.62
N PHE A 126 -3.16 10.67 -0.61
CA PHE A 126 -1.87 10.99 -0.01
C PHE A 126 -0.80 10.91 -1.09
N THR A 127 -0.12 12.04 -1.33
CA THR A 127 1.05 12.08 -2.21
C THR A 127 2.31 11.63 -1.45
N LYS A 128 3.41 11.38 -2.17
CA LYS A 128 4.72 11.16 -1.54
C LYS A 128 5.04 12.22 -0.49
N GLN A 129 4.82 13.51 -0.80
CA GLN A 129 5.13 14.58 0.15
C GLN A 129 4.29 14.51 1.42
N ASP A 130 3.04 14.03 1.34
CA ASP A 130 2.20 13.84 2.51
C ASP A 130 2.69 12.65 3.34
N VAL A 131 3.01 11.52 2.69
CA VAL A 131 3.58 10.32 3.34
C VAL A 131 4.91 10.65 4.03
N ASP A 132 5.84 11.33 3.35
CA ASP A 132 7.11 11.77 3.92
C ASP A 132 6.88 12.66 5.15
N ARG A 133 5.92 13.59 5.10
CA ARG A 133 5.61 14.47 6.24
C ARG A 133 5.09 13.70 7.44
N ILE A 134 4.23 12.70 7.23
CA ILE A 134 3.65 11.88 8.30
C ILE A 134 4.70 10.92 8.88
N TYR A 135 5.49 10.28 8.01
CA TYR A 135 6.54 9.34 8.41
C TYR A 135 7.64 10.01 9.25
N ASN A 136 8.02 11.24 8.89
CA ASN A 136 9.08 12.00 9.58
C ASN A 136 8.58 12.77 10.82
N LEU A 137 7.34 12.55 11.28
CA LEU A 137 6.91 13.07 12.59
C LEU A 137 7.76 12.44 13.70
N LYS A 138 8.03 13.22 14.76
CA LYS A 138 8.74 12.71 15.94
C LYS A 138 8.05 11.45 16.51
N GLU A 139 6.72 11.45 16.46
CA GLU A 139 5.87 10.31 16.77
C GLU A 139 4.88 10.13 15.61
N PRO A 140 5.01 9.06 14.80
CA PRO A 140 4.08 8.80 13.70
C PRO A 140 2.63 8.65 14.20
N ASP A 141 1.72 9.38 13.57
CA ASP A 141 0.29 9.40 13.93
C ASP A 141 -0.38 8.08 13.50
N ALA A 142 -0.70 7.19 14.43
CA ALA A 142 -1.30 5.89 14.14
C ALA A 142 -2.71 5.96 13.51
N GLU A 143 -3.33 7.14 13.44
CA GLU A 143 -4.65 7.35 12.83
C GLU A 143 -4.56 8.18 11.54
N TRP A 144 -3.38 8.32 10.95
CA TRP A 144 -3.12 9.21 9.81
C TRP A 144 -4.05 8.96 8.61
N ILE A 145 -4.42 7.70 8.36
CA ILE A 145 -5.29 7.31 7.23
C ILE A 145 -6.73 7.87 7.33
N TYR A 146 -7.14 8.34 8.51
CA TYR A 146 -8.47 8.92 8.74
C TYR A 146 -8.47 10.44 8.75
N LYS A 147 -7.29 11.06 8.62
CA LYS A 147 -7.10 12.51 8.76
C LYS A 147 -6.75 13.10 7.41
N ASN A 148 -7.36 14.23 7.08
CA ASN A 148 -7.00 14.97 5.86
C ASN A 148 -5.49 15.29 5.88
N PRO A 149 -4.71 14.96 4.82
CA PRO A 149 -3.27 15.19 4.76
C PRO A 149 -2.87 16.65 4.97
N ASP A 150 -3.76 17.61 4.67
CA ASP A 150 -3.54 19.04 4.92
C ASP A 150 -3.29 19.36 6.40
N LYS A 151 -3.77 18.52 7.32
CA LYS A 151 -3.50 18.65 8.76
C LYS A 151 -2.01 18.63 9.09
N TYR A 152 -1.21 17.93 8.28
CA TYR A 152 0.24 17.78 8.48
C TYR A 152 1.05 18.83 7.73
N LYS A 153 0.40 19.71 6.94
CA LYS A 153 1.09 20.84 6.32
C LYS A 153 1.41 21.86 7.40
N LYS A 154 2.67 22.28 7.49
CA LYS A 154 3.03 23.44 8.33
C LYS A 154 2.22 24.63 7.81
N LYS A 155 1.47 25.30 8.68
CA LYS A 155 0.91 26.61 8.35
C LYS A 155 2.10 27.54 8.09
N SER A 156 2.24 28.03 6.85
CA SER A 156 3.13 29.15 6.57
C SER A 156 2.73 30.28 7.53
N LYS A 157 3.64 30.67 8.41
CA LYS A 157 3.50 31.90 9.20
C LYS A 157 3.81 33.09 8.32
#